data_AF-A0A1M3T3Q2-F1
#
_entry.id   AF-A0A1M3T3Q2-F1
#
_cell.length_a   1.000
_cell.length_b   1.000
_cell.length_c   1.000
_cell.angle_alpha   90.00
_cell.angle_beta   90.00
_cell.angle_gamma   90.00
#
_symmetry.space_group_name_H-M   'P 1'
#
loop_
_entity.id
_entity.type
_entity.pdbx_description
1 polymer ?
#
loop_
_entity_poly.entity_id
_entity_poly.type
_entity_poly.pdbx_seq_one_letter_code
_entity_poly.pdbx_strand_id
1 'polypeptide(L)'
;GRWFRCYEVYGSKHKFGSDRPEALKKIKHLCEEPDKLDEWEESPFPAPVGALAGIVYTVNLDAGTLVVSYLDFPDNDHQTVTDWYDLRTVREASSLSAAGLREELKEPPTHAPKEIMNNGLAQPPLEPLHLRLDIPTFLNELQARLFIGLMWAWRWHICDPITMRYDSPALNYFCIAILRLAAWDFEVSCPKGDIYWFHGFLVVLHNNLEDQSMIRSAVQTAEQYLEKTASQSHHTRLIIISTCHVVFAEISDDTIRASSPSMLISDMSSGRWPAGFRALCQILTTNCWGQSKMHRETWKPHLPAEIVQLILQHLEPRDAVAFAQASFIAEKWYYASVHQFTGLVVQSSRLLIPCCGKRSGLEQSGVMCSVCYSWQHTGCLDQANLPS
;
A
#
# COMPACT_ATOMS: atom_id res chain seq x y z
N GLY A 1 -19.60 7.62 3.57
CA GLY A 1 -20.10 6.45 2.86
C GLY A 1 -20.26 5.34 3.86
N ARG A 2 -21.47 5.09 4.36
CA ARG A 2 -21.83 3.81 4.97
C ARG A 2 -22.00 2.79 3.85
N TRP A 3 -21.11 1.81 3.78
CA TRP A 3 -21.19 0.72 2.81
C TRP A 3 -21.73 -0.53 3.47
N PHE A 4 -22.58 -1.26 2.75
CA PHE A 4 -23.10 -2.55 3.17
C PHE A 4 -22.83 -3.57 2.09
N ARG A 5 -22.49 -4.79 2.47
CA ARG A 5 -22.25 -5.89 1.54
C ARG A 5 -23.05 -7.13 1.90
N CYS A 6 -23.49 -7.85 0.88
CA CYS A 6 -24.16 -9.14 1.00
C CYS A 6 -23.61 -10.05 -0.11
N TYR A 7 -23.49 -11.34 0.17
CA TYR A 7 -22.91 -12.32 -0.75
C TYR A 7 -23.92 -13.40 -1.09
N GLU A 8 -23.90 -13.87 -2.33
CA GLU A 8 -24.53 -15.12 -2.73
C GLU A 8 -23.46 -16.18 -2.99
N VAL A 9 -23.59 -17.31 -2.30
CA VAL A 9 -22.67 -18.44 -2.41
C VAL A 9 -22.79 -19.05 -3.80
N TYR A 10 -21.65 -19.45 -4.38
CA TYR A 10 -21.62 -20.12 -5.68
C TYR A 10 -22.43 -21.42 -5.68
N GLY A 11 -23.59 -21.41 -6.33
CA GLY A 11 -24.46 -22.58 -6.51
C GLY A 11 -24.47 -23.09 -7.95
N SER A 12 -24.52 -24.41 -8.13
CA SER A 12 -24.54 -25.14 -9.42
C SER A 12 -25.75 -24.85 -10.33
N LYS A 13 -26.57 -23.85 -10.02
CA LYS A 13 -27.78 -23.45 -10.77
C LYS A 13 -27.84 -21.96 -11.11
N HIS A 14 -26.77 -21.19 -10.93
CA HIS A 14 -26.79 -19.77 -11.29
C HIS A 14 -26.57 -19.60 -12.79
N LYS A 15 -27.66 -19.34 -13.52
CA LYS A 15 -27.58 -18.82 -14.88
C LYS A 15 -27.30 -17.31 -14.80
N PHE A 16 -26.14 -16.91 -15.29
CA PHE A 16 -25.78 -15.51 -15.51
C PHE A 16 -26.87 -14.82 -16.34
N GLY A 17 -27.31 -13.62 -15.90
CA GLY A 17 -28.39 -12.86 -16.55
C GLY A 17 -29.83 -13.25 -16.19
N SER A 18 -30.06 -14.16 -15.25
CA SER A 18 -31.42 -14.39 -14.71
C SER A 18 -31.83 -13.30 -13.72
N ASP A 19 -33.12 -12.94 -13.73
CA ASP A 19 -33.69 -11.99 -12.78
C ASP A 19 -33.58 -12.53 -11.34
N ARG A 20 -33.23 -11.65 -10.39
CA ARG A 20 -32.90 -12.00 -9.00
C ARG A 20 -33.85 -11.29 -8.02
N PRO A 21 -35.11 -11.76 -7.91
CA PRO A 21 -36.13 -11.09 -7.11
C PRO A 21 -35.81 -11.10 -5.60
N GLU A 22 -35.17 -12.16 -5.10
CA GLU A 22 -34.79 -12.26 -3.69
C GLU A 22 -33.70 -11.26 -3.32
N ALA A 23 -32.67 -11.09 -4.17
CA ALA A 23 -31.64 -10.08 -3.98
C ALA A 23 -32.25 -8.67 -3.99
N LEU A 24 -33.14 -8.38 -4.95
CA LEU A 24 -33.84 -7.10 -5.02
C LEU A 24 -34.64 -6.81 -3.74
N LYS A 25 -35.36 -7.81 -3.21
CA LYS A 25 -36.10 -7.68 -1.95
C LYS A 25 -35.18 -7.36 -0.77
N LYS A 26 -34.02 -8.02 -0.68
CA LYS A 26 -33.00 -7.75 0.36
C LYS A 26 -32.43 -6.33 0.26
N ILE A 27 -32.16 -5.85 -0.95
CA ILE A 27 -31.66 -4.49 -1.21
C ILE A 27 -32.71 -3.44 -0.81
N LYS A 28 -33.99 -3.67 -1.16
CA LYS A 28 -35.09 -2.78 -0.77
C LYS A 28 -35.29 -2.76 0.75
N HIS A 29 -35.20 -3.91 1.41
CA HIS A 29 -35.28 -3.99 2.87
C HIS A 29 -34.17 -3.19 3.57
N LEU A 30 -32.90 -3.35 3.14
CA LEU A 30 -31.79 -2.55 3.67
C LEU A 30 -32.03 -1.05 3.50
N CYS A 31 -32.62 -0.66 2.37
CA CYS A 31 -32.95 0.72 2.06
C CYS A 31 -34.04 1.33 2.97
N GLU A 32 -34.94 0.50 3.49
CA GLU A 32 -36.04 0.89 4.38
C GLU A 32 -35.62 0.86 5.84
N GLU A 33 -34.86 -0.17 6.24
CA GLU A 33 -34.42 -0.42 7.61
C GLU A 33 -32.90 -0.65 7.69
N PRO A 34 -32.07 0.40 7.53
CA PRO A 34 -30.61 0.28 7.44
C PRO A 34 -29.93 -0.19 8.73
N ASP A 35 -30.65 -0.21 9.86
CA ASP A 35 -30.15 -0.65 11.15
C ASP A 35 -30.44 -2.15 11.41
N LYS A 36 -31.23 -2.82 10.55
CA LYS A 36 -31.48 -4.27 10.63
C LYS A 36 -30.63 -5.01 9.59
N LEU A 37 -29.45 -5.42 10.03
CA LEU A 37 -28.38 -5.94 9.19
C LEU A 37 -28.42 -7.46 8.96
N ASP A 38 -29.58 -8.11 9.03
CA ASP A 38 -29.76 -9.58 9.00
C ASP A 38 -28.64 -10.37 8.29
N GLU A 39 -28.52 -10.20 6.96
CA GLU A 39 -27.48 -10.82 6.12
C GLU A 39 -26.48 -9.80 5.56
N TRP A 40 -26.61 -8.54 5.94
CA TRP A 40 -25.77 -7.44 5.47
C TRP A 40 -24.62 -7.18 6.44
N GLU A 41 -23.42 -7.03 5.91
CA GLU A 41 -22.25 -6.64 6.69
C GLU A 41 -21.92 -5.17 6.40
N GLU A 42 -21.79 -4.35 7.43
CA GLU A 42 -21.25 -3.00 7.26
C GLU A 42 -19.75 -3.09 6.91
N SER A 43 -19.37 -2.41 5.84
CA SER A 43 -18.02 -2.46 5.26
C SER A 43 -17.45 -1.05 5.14
N PRO A 44 -16.11 -0.87 5.25
CA PRO A 44 -15.49 0.43 5.02
C PRO A 44 -15.42 0.82 3.53
N PHE A 45 -15.51 -0.15 2.60
CA PHE A 45 -15.39 0.06 1.15
C PHE A 45 -16.04 -1.10 0.36
N PRO A 46 -16.19 -0.99 -0.98
CA PRO A 46 -16.73 -2.06 -1.81
C PRO A 46 -15.99 -3.40 -1.67
N ALA A 47 -16.74 -4.50 -1.67
CA ALA A 47 -16.16 -5.84 -1.62
C ALA A 47 -16.06 -6.45 -3.02
N PRO A 48 -14.90 -7.02 -3.39
CA PRO A 48 -14.72 -7.72 -4.64
C PRO A 48 -15.36 -9.10 -4.59
N VAL A 49 -15.48 -9.73 -5.74
CA VAL A 49 -15.88 -11.14 -5.83
C VAL A 49 -14.73 -12.01 -5.33
N GLY A 50 -14.96 -12.72 -4.23
CA GLY A 50 -13.98 -13.60 -3.60
C GLY A 50 -14.07 -15.06 -4.06
N ALA A 51 -13.14 -15.89 -3.60
CA ALA A 51 -13.06 -17.32 -3.96
C ALA A 51 -14.32 -18.16 -3.65
N LEU A 52 -15.15 -17.70 -2.71
CA LEU A 52 -16.33 -18.44 -2.21
C LEU A 52 -17.66 -17.77 -2.60
N ALA A 53 -17.64 -16.55 -3.14
CA ALA A 53 -18.83 -15.80 -3.51
C ALA A 53 -19.01 -15.84 -5.03
N GLY A 54 -20.19 -16.25 -5.50
CA GLY A 54 -20.51 -16.17 -6.93
C GLY A 54 -20.88 -14.75 -7.35
N ILE A 55 -21.54 -14.02 -6.44
CA ILE A 55 -22.03 -12.65 -6.63
C ILE A 55 -21.87 -11.89 -5.31
N VAL A 56 -21.50 -10.61 -5.42
CA VAL A 56 -21.42 -9.66 -4.32
C VAL A 56 -22.28 -8.44 -4.61
N TYR A 57 -23.14 -8.09 -3.67
CA TYR A 57 -23.93 -6.87 -3.68
C TYR A 57 -23.30 -5.87 -2.71
N THR A 58 -22.95 -4.69 -3.18
CA THR A 58 -22.44 -3.60 -2.34
C THR A 58 -23.34 -2.39 -2.47
N VAL A 59 -23.86 -1.88 -1.36
CA VAL A 59 -24.74 -0.70 -1.29
C VAL A 59 -24.03 0.43 -0.58
N ASN A 60 -23.95 1.60 -1.21
CA ASN A 60 -23.57 2.86 -0.57
C ASN A 60 -24.82 3.70 -0.33
N LEU A 61 -25.30 3.71 0.92
CA LEU A 61 -26.51 4.46 1.26
C LEU A 61 -26.33 5.97 1.12
N ASP A 62 -25.15 6.48 1.46
CA ASP A 62 -24.87 7.92 1.43
C ASP A 62 -24.78 8.45 -0.01
N ALA A 63 -24.16 7.67 -0.91
CA ALA A 63 -24.02 8.03 -2.32
C ALA A 63 -25.23 7.65 -3.17
N GLY A 64 -26.13 6.79 -2.67
CA GLY A 64 -27.29 6.35 -3.42
C GLY A 64 -26.94 5.30 -4.49
N THR A 65 -25.87 4.51 -4.32
CA THR A 65 -25.39 3.59 -5.36
C THR A 65 -25.42 2.12 -4.93
N LEU A 66 -25.78 1.25 -5.88
CA LEU A 66 -25.67 -0.20 -5.77
C LEU A 66 -24.63 -0.68 -6.78
N VAL A 67 -23.74 -1.55 -6.33
CA VAL A 67 -22.73 -2.21 -7.14
C VAL A 67 -22.98 -3.71 -7.05
N VAL A 68 -23.09 -4.38 -8.19
CA VAL A 68 -23.27 -5.83 -8.28
C VAL A 68 -22.08 -6.41 -9.02
N SER A 69 -21.22 -7.11 -8.31
CA SER A 69 -20.02 -7.76 -8.87
C SER A 69 -20.22 -9.26 -8.94
N TYR A 70 -19.86 -9.90 -10.05
CA TYR A 70 -19.95 -11.35 -10.22
C TYR A 70 -18.87 -11.87 -11.18
N LEU A 71 -18.55 -13.16 -11.09
CA LEU A 71 -17.61 -13.81 -12.01
C LEU A 71 -18.35 -14.24 -13.27
N ASP A 72 -17.95 -13.72 -14.43
CA ASP A 72 -18.39 -14.23 -15.72
C ASP A 72 -17.42 -15.30 -16.23
N PHE A 73 -17.95 -16.29 -16.97
CA PHE A 73 -17.19 -17.43 -17.49
C PHE A 73 -17.21 -17.50 -19.02
N PRO A 74 -16.72 -16.48 -19.75
CA PRO A 74 -16.51 -16.62 -21.19
C PRO A 74 -15.29 -17.51 -21.46
N ASP A 75 -15.50 -18.61 -22.19
CA ASP A 75 -14.49 -19.44 -22.87
C ASP A 75 -13.07 -19.46 -22.25
N ASN A 76 -12.95 -20.02 -21.05
CA ASN A 76 -11.70 -20.30 -20.30
C ASN A 76 -10.97 -19.14 -19.61
N ASP A 77 -11.47 -17.90 -19.62
CA ASP A 77 -10.89 -16.81 -18.82
C ASP A 77 -11.87 -16.29 -17.76
N HIS A 78 -11.35 -16.06 -16.56
CA HIS A 78 -12.16 -15.61 -15.43
C HIS A 78 -12.19 -14.09 -15.41
N GLN A 79 -13.31 -13.48 -15.82
CA GLN A 79 -13.47 -12.03 -15.74
C GLN A 79 -14.46 -11.65 -14.66
N THR A 80 -14.06 -10.76 -13.76
CA THR A 80 -15.00 -10.12 -12.84
C THR A 80 -15.78 -9.05 -13.60
N VAL A 81 -17.10 -9.20 -13.65
CA VAL A 81 -18.01 -8.20 -14.21
C VAL A 81 -18.64 -7.44 -13.07
N THR A 82 -18.77 -6.13 -13.24
CA THR A 82 -19.49 -5.29 -12.28
C THR A 82 -20.48 -4.40 -12.98
N ASP A 83 -21.73 -4.43 -12.50
CA ASP A 83 -22.80 -3.54 -12.91
C ASP A 83 -23.08 -2.51 -11.81
N TRP A 84 -23.31 -1.27 -12.21
CA TRP A 84 -23.64 -0.14 -11.34
C TRP A 84 -25.09 0.26 -11.51
N TYR A 85 -25.76 0.58 -10.40
CA TYR A 85 -27.14 1.01 -10.40
C TYR A 85 -27.36 2.19 -9.45
N ASP A 86 -28.22 3.12 -9.86
CA ASP A 86 -28.78 4.12 -8.97
C ASP A 86 -29.82 3.47 -8.04
N LEU A 87 -29.65 3.62 -6.73
CA LEU A 87 -30.50 2.99 -5.72
C LEU A 87 -31.96 3.46 -5.81
N ARG A 88 -32.22 4.70 -6.25
CA ARG A 88 -33.61 5.19 -6.40
C ARG A 88 -34.32 4.42 -7.49
N THR A 89 -33.65 4.25 -8.63
CA THR A 89 -34.13 3.46 -9.75
C THR A 89 -34.36 2.00 -9.35
N VAL A 90 -33.45 1.41 -8.57
CA VAL A 90 -33.59 0.02 -8.07
C VAL A 90 -34.78 -0.13 -7.11
N ARG A 91 -35.06 0.87 -6.25
CA ARG A 91 -36.22 0.84 -5.35
C ARG A 91 -37.54 0.78 -6.11
N GLU A 92 -37.63 1.49 -7.22
CA GLU A 92 -38.83 1.55 -8.06
C GLU A 92 -38.94 0.39 -9.06
N ALA A 93 -37.82 -0.25 -9.39
CA ALA A 93 -37.77 -1.34 -10.36
C ALA A 93 -38.48 -2.61 -9.88
N SER A 94 -39.10 -3.33 -10.82
CA SER A 94 -39.68 -4.68 -10.59
C SER A 94 -38.63 -5.80 -10.66
N SER A 95 -37.51 -5.55 -11.34
CA SER A 95 -36.38 -6.47 -11.49
C SER A 95 -35.06 -5.72 -11.61
N LEU A 96 -33.94 -6.36 -11.25
CA LEU A 96 -32.60 -5.77 -11.44
C LEU A 96 -32.25 -5.63 -12.93
N SER A 97 -32.79 -6.51 -13.79
CA SER A 97 -32.67 -6.39 -15.25
C SER A 97 -33.47 -5.21 -15.82
N ALA A 98 -34.61 -4.86 -15.22
CA ALA A 98 -35.43 -3.71 -15.61
C ALA A 98 -34.95 -2.39 -15.00
N ALA A 99 -34.11 -2.42 -13.96
CA ALA A 99 -33.47 -1.24 -13.39
C ALA A 99 -32.56 -0.52 -14.40
N GLY A 100 -32.28 -1.13 -15.56
CA GLY A 100 -32.19 -0.41 -16.83
C GLY A 100 -31.17 0.72 -16.88
N LEU A 101 -30.02 0.56 -16.22
CA LEU A 101 -28.83 1.38 -16.42
C LEU A 101 -27.64 0.46 -16.21
N ARG A 102 -27.26 -0.27 -17.26
CA ARG A 102 -25.86 -0.67 -17.39
C ARG A 102 -25.13 0.63 -17.70
N GLU A 103 -24.76 1.39 -16.68
CA GLU A 103 -23.68 2.35 -16.89
C GLU A 103 -22.46 1.47 -17.15
N GLU A 104 -22.18 1.22 -18.44
CA GLU A 104 -20.78 1.07 -18.86
C GLU A 104 -20.06 2.21 -18.17
N LEU A 105 -19.07 1.86 -17.37
CA LEU A 105 -18.15 2.83 -16.81
C LEU A 105 -17.70 3.67 -18.00
N LYS A 106 -18.25 4.89 -18.16
CA LYS A 106 -17.49 5.93 -18.82
C LYS A 106 -16.19 5.87 -18.07
N GLU A 107 -15.10 5.52 -18.76
CA GLU A 107 -13.75 5.75 -18.27
C GLU A 107 -13.84 7.03 -17.45
N PRO A 108 -13.43 7.01 -16.18
CA PRO A 108 -13.63 8.16 -15.32
C PRO A 108 -13.17 9.36 -16.14
N PRO A 109 -13.86 10.53 -16.06
CA PRO A 109 -13.22 11.73 -16.54
C PRO A 109 -11.85 11.64 -15.92
N THR A 110 -10.80 11.56 -16.74
CA THR A 110 -9.46 11.84 -16.26
C THR A 110 -9.72 13.04 -15.39
N HIS A 111 -9.55 12.92 -14.08
CA HIS A 111 -9.36 14.11 -13.28
C HIS A 111 -8.05 14.61 -13.87
N ALA A 112 -8.16 15.28 -15.02
CA ALA A 112 -7.22 16.22 -15.52
C ALA A 112 -6.95 16.99 -14.25
N PRO A 113 -5.70 16.93 -13.73
CA PRO A 113 -5.36 17.68 -12.54
C PRO A 113 -5.98 19.05 -12.76
N LYS A 114 -6.89 19.46 -11.84
CA LYS A 114 -7.65 20.73 -11.94
C LYS A 114 -6.77 21.68 -12.70
N GLU A 115 -7.17 22.02 -13.94
CA GLU A 115 -6.29 22.62 -14.95
C GLU A 115 -5.24 23.40 -14.21
N ILE A 116 -3.99 22.89 -14.26
CA ILE A 116 -2.84 23.63 -13.74
C ILE A 116 -3.10 25.03 -14.25
N MET A 117 -3.34 25.98 -13.34
CA MET A 117 -3.28 27.38 -13.70
C MET A 117 -1.84 27.51 -14.17
N ASN A 118 -1.67 27.37 -15.48
CA ASN A 118 -0.41 27.36 -16.17
C ASN A 118 -0.04 28.84 -16.16
N ASN A 119 0.30 29.35 -14.98
CA ASN A 119 1.14 30.52 -14.86
C ASN A 119 2.36 30.12 -15.68
N GLY A 120 2.48 30.66 -16.89
CA GLY A 120 3.33 30.19 -17.99
C GLY A 120 4.84 30.24 -17.74
N LEU A 121 5.26 29.98 -16.52
CA LEU A 121 6.62 29.69 -16.10
C LEU A 121 6.83 28.19 -16.25
N ALA A 122 7.70 27.82 -17.19
CA ALA A 122 8.21 26.46 -17.30
C ALA A 122 8.76 26.04 -15.93
N GLN A 123 8.06 25.12 -15.26
CA GLN A 123 8.52 24.64 -13.96
C GLN A 123 9.83 23.86 -14.13
N PRO A 124 10.85 24.11 -13.29
CA PRO A 124 12.15 23.49 -13.42
C PRO A 124 12.05 21.94 -13.40
N PRO A 125 12.96 21.23 -14.08
CA PRO A 125 13.02 19.77 -14.03
C PRO A 125 13.21 19.29 -12.58
N LEU A 126 12.46 18.24 -12.19
CA LEU A 126 12.69 17.58 -10.91
C LEU A 126 14.09 16.95 -10.92
N GLU A 127 14.86 17.24 -9.88
CA GLU A 127 16.18 16.64 -9.76
C GLU A 127 16.06 15.16 -9.42
N PRO A 128 16.91 14.28 -9.98
CA PRO A 128 16.87 12.87 -9.65
C PRO A 128 17.29 12.65 -8.18
N LEU A 129 16.47 11.89 -7.46
CA LEU A 129 16.80 11.36 -6.15
C LEU A 129 17.31 9.93 -6.29
N HIS A 130 18.57 9.72 -5.92
CA HIS A 130 19.16 8.39 -5.86
C HIS A 130 19.11 7.85 -4.42
N LEU A 131 18.24 6.86 -4.21
CA LEU A 131 18.11 6.20 -2.90
C LEU A 131 19.34 5.35 -2.61
N ARG A 132 19.95 5.58 -1.45
CA ARG A 132 21.04 4.76 -0.91
C ARG A 132 20.49 3.95 0.26
N LEU A 133 20.05 2.74 -0.04
CA LEU A 133 19.54 1.81 0.96
C LEU A 133 20.68 0.98 1.56
N ASP A 134 20.56 0.63 2.83
CA ASP A 134 21.53 -0.20 3.54
C ASP A 134 21.41 -1.70 3.20
N ILE A 135 22.37 -2.50 3.68
CA ILE A 135 22.36 -3.96 3.55
C ILE A 135 21.14 -4.54 4.31
N PRO A 136 20.30 -5.37 3.67
CA PRO A 136 18.99 -5.77 4.18
C PRO A 136 19.08 -6.70 5.38
N THR A 137 18.43 -6.33 6.48
CA THR A 137 18.40 -7.11 7.73
C THR A 137 17.48 -8.34 7.63
N PHE A 138 17.56 -9.22 8.63
CA PHE A 138 16.61 -10.34 8.72
C PHE A 138 15.17 -9.89 8.91
N LEU A 139 14.94 -8.76 9.59
CA LEU A 139 13.62 -8.15 9.72
C LEU A 139 13.06 -7.79 8.33
N ASN A 140 13.89 -7.21 7.47
CA ASN A 140 13.43 -6.83 6.12
C ASN A 140 13.01 -8.05 5.29
N GLU A 141 13.69 -9.19 5.44
CA GLU A 141 13.27 -10.42 4.77
C GLU A 141 11.96 -10.97 5.35
N LEU A 142 11.76 -10.84 6.66
CA LEU A 142 10.49 -11.24 7.30
C LEU A 142 9.33 -10.35 6.85
N GLN A 143 9.53 -9.03 6.81
CA GLN A 143 8.60 -8.06 6.23
C GLN A 143 8.21 -8.45 4.80
N ALA A 144 9.20 -8.86 4.01
CA ALA A 144 8.95 -9.28 2.65
C ALA A 144 8.06 -10.52 2.57
N ARG A 145 8.33 -11.54 3.38
CA ARG A 145 7.51 -12.76 3.43
C ARG A 145 6.07 -12.48 3.87
N LEU A 146 5.89 -11.64 4.89
CA LEU A 146 4.55 -11.27 5.36
C LEU A 146 3.78 -10.46 4.32
N PHE A 147 4.45 -9.59 3.57
CA PHE A 147 3.77 -8.83 2.53
C PHE A 147 3.34 -9.74 1.37
N ILE A 148 4.09 -10.78 0.99
CA ILE A 148 3.60 -11.81 0.05
C ILE A 148 2.31 -12.44 0.59
N GLY A 149 2.30 -12.84 1.86
CA GLY A 149 1.12 -13.39 2.52
C GLY A 149 -0.07 -12.43 2.51
N LEU A 150 0.18 -11.14 2.78
CA LEU A 150 -0.82 -10.07 2.73
C LEU A 150 -1.38 -9.92 1.31
N MET A 151 -0.52 -9.76 0.31
CA MET A 151 -0.95 -9.61 -1.09
C MET A 151 -1.74 -10.83 -1.56
N TRP A 152 -1.34 -12.04 -1.15
CA TRP A 152 -2.08 -13.26 -1.48
C TRP A 152 -3.45 -13.34 -0.79
N ALA A 153 -3.51 -13.05 0.51
CA ALA A 153 -4.76 -13.08 1.27
C ALA A 153 -5.77 -12.04 0.75
N TRP A 154 -5.28 -10.88 0.31
CA TRP A 154 -6.09 -9.77 -0.18
C TRP A 154 -6.12 -9.68 -1.70
N ARG A 155 -5.68 -10.71 -2.43
CA ARG A 155 -5.55 -10.67 -3.89
C ARG A 155 -6.86 -10.32 -4.61
N TRP A 156 -8.00 -10.74 -4.08
CA TRP A 156 -9.30 -10.42 -4.68
C TRP A 156 -9.60 -8.92 -4.62
N HIS A 157 -9.10 -8.21 -3.61
CA HIS A 157 -9.22 -6.76 -3.50
C HIS A 157 -8.18 -6.05 -4.38
N ILE A 158 -6.95 -6.56 -4.38
CA ILE A 158 -5.83 -5.95 -5.13
C ILE A 158 -6.01 -6.12 -6.64
N CYS A 159 -6.58 -7.23 -7.09
CA CYS A 159 -6.86 -7.48 -8.50
C CYS A 159 -8.20 -6.90 -8.94
N ASP A 160 -9.03 -6.39 -8.03
CA ASP A 160 -10.31 -5.78 -8.36
C ASP A 160 -10.12 -4.31 -8.75
N PRO A 161 -10.45 -3.93 -10.00
CA PRO A 161 -10.27 -2.57 -10.48
C PRO A 161 -11.04 -1.54 -9.66
N ILE A 162 -12.17 -1.91 -9.02
CA ILE A 162 -13.01 -0.99 -8.25
C ILE A 162 -12.37 -0.68 -6.92
N THR A 163 -11.93 -1.72 -6.22
CA THR A 163 -11.26 -1.57 -4.93
C THR A 163 -9.97 -0.77 -5.08
N MET A 164 -9.22 -0.99 -6.17
CA MET A 164 -7.95 -0.31 -6.42
C MET A 164 -8.08 1.05 -7.12
N ARG A 165 -9.27 1.64 -7.25
CA ARG A 165 -9.38 3.02 -7.77
C ARG A 165 -8.83 4.04 -6.78
N TYR A 166 -8.33 5.17 -7.29
CA TYR A 166 -7.87 6.27 -6.44
C TYR A 166 -8.98 6.85 -5.54
N ASP A 167 -10.20 6.94 -6.05
CA ASP A 167 -11.38 7.43 -5.30
C ASP A 167 -11.99 6.37 -4.37
N SER A 168 -11.49 5.14 -4.41
CA SER A 168 -11.91 4.10 -3.49
C SER A 168 -11.29 4.33 -2.10
N PRO A 169 -12.08 4.31 -1.02
CA PRO A 169 -11.54 4.35 0.34
C PRO A 169 -10.58 3.19 0.61
N ALA A 170 -10.69 2.08 -0.11
CA ALA A 170 -9.84 0.91 0.08
C ALA A 170 -8.36 1.20 -0.16
N LEU A 171 -8.02 2.11 -1.10
CA LEU A 171 -6.63 2.48 -1.35
C LEU A 171 -5.96 3.02 -0.09
N ASN A 172 -6.65 3.87 0.68
CA ASN A 172 -6.15 4.38 1.95
C ASN A 172 -5.86 3.24 2.94
N TYR A 173 -6.77 2.26 3.06
CA TYR A 173 -6.58 1.08 3.91
C TYR A 173 -5.40 0.20 3.46
N PHE A 174 -5.25 -0.03 2.16
CA PHE A 174 -4.11 -0.79 1.64
C PHE A 174 -2.79 -0.03 1.84
N CYS A 175 -2.76 1.27 1.55
CA CYS A 175 -1.59 2.09 1.74
C CYS A 175 -1.12 2.07 3.20
N ILE A 176 -2.04 2.28 4.16
CA ILE A 176 -1.66 2.25 5.57
C ILE A 176 -1.24 0.84 6.00
N ALA A 177 -1.90 -0.23 5.55
CA ALA A 177 -1.51 -1.60 5.88
C ALA A 177 -0.10 -1.93 5.35
N ILE A 178 0.21 -1.51 4.12
CA ILE A 178 1.52 -1.66 3.49
C ILE A 178 2.58 -0.86 4.26
N LEU A 179 2.30 0.41 4.59
CA LEU A 179 3.22 1.26 5.35
C LEU A 179 3.50 0.71 6.75
N ARG A 180 2.45 0.29 7.46
CA ARG A 180 2.53 -0.33 8.80
C ARG A 180 3.38 -1.61 8.77
N LEU A 181 3.15 -2.47 7.79
CA LEU A 181 3.97 -3.65 7.60
C LEU A 181 5.44 -3.30 7.26
N ALA A 182 5.66 -2.30 6.40
CA ALA A 182 6.99 -1.83 6.03
C ALA A 182 7.74 -1.12 7.17
N ALA A 183 7.04 -0.48 8.11
CA ALA A 183 7.60 0.12 9.32
C ALA A 183 7.72 -0.86 10.51
N TRP A 184 7.15 -2.07 10.37
CA TRP A 184 7.00 -3.03 11.47
C TRP A 184 6.24 -2.43 12.67
N ASP A 185 5.19 -1.68 12.35
CA ASP A 185 4.35 -0.96 13.28
C ASP A 185 2.90 -1.39 13.03
N PHE A 186 2.31 -2.11 13.98
CA PHE A 186 0.97 -2.68 13.84
C PHE A 186 -0.09 -1.95 14.67
N GLU A 187 0.11 -0.66 14.96
CA GLU A 187 -0.93 0.17 15.55
C GLU A 187 -2.19 0.23 14.67
N VAL A 188 -3.36 0.28 15.31
CA VAL A 188 -4.68 0.13 14.67
C VAL A 188 -5.24 1.46 14.13
N SER A 189 -4.52 2.57 14.23
CA SER A 189 -5.05 3.87 13.80
C SER A 189 -4.88 4.10 12.28
N CYS A 190 -6.00 4.35 11.60
CA CYS A 190 -6.04 4.72 10.18
C CYS A 190 -6.21 6.24 10.04
N PRO A 191 -5.25 6.95 9.41
CA PRO A 191 -5.39 8.38 9.14
C PRO A 191 -6.56 8.63 8.17
N LYS A 192 -7.24 9.76 8.35
CA LYS A 192 -8.32 10.18 7.44
C LYS A 192 -7.73 11.13 6.39
N GLY A 193 -7.91 10.78 5.12
CA GLY A 193 -7.57 11.63 3.97
C GLY A 193 -6.25 11.24 3.29
N ASP A 194 -5.99 11.91 2.17
CA ASP A 194 -4.95 11.52 1.22
C ASP A 194 -3.55 12.02 1.61
N ILE A 195 -3.43 12.83 2.65
CA ILE A 195 -2.15 13.41 3.11
C ILE A 195 -2.04 13.28 4.63
N TYR A 196 -0.98 12.66 5.11
CA TYR A 196 -0.76 12.45 6.55
C TYR A 196 0.71 12.20 6.88
N TRP A 197 1.09 12.48 8.12
CA TRP A 197 2.43 12.15 8.62
C TRP A 197 2.50 10.69 9.08
N PHE A 198 3.57 9.99 8.71
CA PHE A 198 3.86 8.61 9.11
C PHE A 198 5.36 8.45 9.32
N HIS A 199 5.77 8.09 10.55
CA HIS A 199 7.20 7.88 10.92
C HIS A 199 8.14 9.02 10.47
N GLY A 200 7.67 10.27 10.54
CA GLY A 200 8.45 11.45 10.14
C GLY A 200 8.52 11.72 8.64
N PHE A 201 7.80 10.95 7.83
CA PHE A 201 7.59 11.20 6.40
C PHE A 201 6.19 11.74 6.17
N LEU A 202 6.04 12.66 5.22
CA LEU A 202 4.73 13.09 4.75
C LEU A 202 4.28 12.13 3.64
N VAL A 203 3.24 11.35 3.93
CA VAL A 203 2.63 10.46 2.97
C VAL A 203 1.62 11.23 2.14
N VAL A 204 1.67 11.05 0.82
CA VAL A 204 0.74 11.67 -0.13
C VAL A 204 0.20 10.57 -1.04
N LEU A 205 -1.11 10.36 -1.01
CA LEU A 205 -1.78 9.48 -1.96
C LEU A 205 -2.06 10.26 -3.25
N HIS A 206 -1.81 9.64 -4.39
CA HIS A 206 -2.01 10.25 -5.70
C HIS A 206 -2.58 9.23 -6.69
N ASN A 207 -3.30 9.71 -7.70
CA ASN A 207 -4.03 8.84 -8.63
C ASN A 207 -3.11 7.99 -9.52
N ASN A 208 -2.04 8.58 -10.04
CA ASN A 208 -1.04 7.93 -10.87
C ASN A 208 0.35 8.53 -10.55
N LEU A 209 1.41 7.77 -10.80
CA LEU A 209 2.81 8.21 -10.65
C LEU A 209 3.67 7.83 -11.86
N GLU A 210 3.11 7.34 -12.96
CA GLU A 210 3.87 6.91 -14.14
C GLU A 210 4.66 8.05 -14.79
N ASP A 211 4.10 9.27 -14.77
CA ASP A 211 4.68 10.45 -15.40
C ASP A 211 5.22 11.47 -14.40
N GLN A 212 6.28 12.18 -14.82
CA GLN A 212 6.88 13.29 -14.07
C GLN A 212 5.88 14.41 -13.75
N SER A 213 4.89 14.67 -14.61
CA SER A 213 3.84 15.66 -14.35
C SER A 213 2.95 15.26 -13.17
N MET A 214 2.65 13.97 -13.03
CA MET A 214 1.84 13.44 -11.93
C MET A 214 2.61 13.50 -10.61
N ILE A 215 3.91 13.18 -10.64
CA ILE A 215 4.77 13.34 -9.47
C ILE A 215 4.79 14.81 -9.02
N ARG A 216 4.90 15.76 -9.95
CA ARG A 216 4.85 17.20 -9.61
C ARG A 216 3.52 17.62 -9.01
N SER A 217 2.40 17.14 -9.55
CA SER A 217 1.07 17.38 -8.99
C SER A 217 0.98 16.92 -7.53
N ALA A 218 1.50 15.73 -7.23
CA ALA A 218 1.56 15.21 -5.87
C ALA A 218 2.45 16.08 -4.96
N VAL A 219 3.62 16.50 -5.45
CA VAL A 219 4.54 17.38 -4.71
C VAL A 219 3.90 18.74 -4.42
N GLN A 220 3.26 19.37 -5.41
CA GLN A 220 2.55 20.65 -5.23
C GLN A 220 1.42 20.54 -4.19
N THR A 221 0.72 19.40 -4.19
CA THR A 221 -0.31 19.13 -3.18
C THR A 221 0.31 19.04 -1.79
N ALA A 222 1.51 18.44 -1.67
CA ALA A 222 2.28 18.39 -0.43
C ALA A 222 2.73 19.79 0.02
N GLU A 223 3.24 20.62 -0.89
CA GLU A 223 3.66 22.00 -0.61
C GLU A 223 2.48 22.83 -0.07
N GLN A 224 1.34 22.79 -0.75
CA GLN A 224 0.12 23.47 -0.30
C GLN A 224 -0.35 23.00 1.08
N TYR A 225 -0.16 21.72 1.40
CA TYR A 225 -0.45 21.18 2.73
C TYR A 225 0.53 21.72 3.79
N LEU A 226 1.82 21.77 3.48
CA LEU A 226 2.86 22.29 4.38
C LEU A 226 2.68 23.79 4.67
N GLU A 227 2.35 24.58 3.65
CA GLU A 227 2.03 26.01 3.78
C GLU A 227 0.85 26.24 4.73
N LYS A 228 -0.24 25.46 4.57
CA LYS A 228 -1.45 25.58 5.39
C LYS A 228 -1.23 25.15 6.83
N THR A 229 -0.36 24.18 7.07
CA THR A 229 -0.11 23.62 8.41
C THR A 229 0.97 24.38 9.20
N ALA A 230 1.47 25.50 8.67
CA ALA A 230 2.54 26.31 9.26
C ALA A 230 3.78 25.49 9.67
N SER A 231 3.96 24.31 9.06
CA SER A 231 5.07 23.41 9.34
C SER A 231 6.28 23.86 8.53
N GLN A 232 7.00 24.86 9.04
CA GLN A 232 8.21 25.42 8.42
C GLN A 232 9.43 24.48 8.58
N SER A 233 9.31 23.23 8.13
CA SER A 233 10.50 22.40 7.96
C SER A 233 11.19 22.77 6.67
N HIS A 234 12.42 23.30 6.76
CA HIS A 234 13.31 23.59 5.62
C HIS A 234 13.62 22.37 4.74
N HIS A 235 13.28 21.18 5.23
CA HIS A 235 13.45 19.93 4.51
C HIS A 235 12.33 18.96 4.89
N THR A 236 11.54 18.52 3.91
CA THR A 236 10.46 17.56 4.10
C THR A 236 10.64 16.40 3.15
N ARG A 237 10.51 15.17 3.68
CA ARG A 237 10.57 13.94 2.88
C ARG A 237 9.20 13.37 2.66
N LEU A 238 8.95 12.97 1.43
CA LEU A 238 7.66 12.51 0.97
C LEU A 238 7.72 11.02 0.62
N ILE A 239 6.68 10.30 1.00
CA ILE A 239 6.36 8.98 0.46
C ILE A 239 5.07 9.16 -0.34
N ILE A 240 5.20 9.18 -1.67
CA ILE A 240 4.07 9.38 -2.57
C ILE A 240 3.62 8.03 -3.08
N ILE A 241 2.37 7.65 -2.81
CA ILE A 241 1.84 6.32 -3.16
C ILE A 241 0.67 6.48 -4.13
N SER A 242 0.69 5.69 -5.20
CA SER A 242 -0.49 5.43 -6.02
C SER A 242 -0.91 3.98 -5.89
N THR A 243 -1.89 3.59 -6.70
CA THR A 243 -2.48 2.24 -6.72
C THR A 243 -1.42 1.15 -6.87
N CYS A 244 -0.45 1.33 -7.77
CA CYS A 244 0.57 0.33 -8.06
C CYS A 244 2.00 0.80 -7.82
N HIS A 245 2.23 2.11 -7.62
CA HIS A 245 3.58 2.68 -7.57
C HIS A 245 3.84 3.46 -6.28
N VAL A 246 5.12 3.60 -5.95
CA VAL A 246 5.60 4.51 -4.92
C VAL A 246 6.74 5.35 -5.48
N VAL A 247 6.77 6.62 -5.10
CA VAL A 247 7.82 7.59 -5.39
C VAL A 247 8.29 8.21 -4.08
N PHE A 248 9.60 8.41 -3.98
CA PHE A 248 10.25 9.03 -2.85
C PHE A 248 10.73 10.41 -3.27
N ALA A 249 10.38 11.45 -2.51
CA ALA A 249 10.76 12.82 -2.86
C ALA A 249 11.24 13.61 -1.65
N GLU A 250 12.03 14.64 -1.91
CA GLU A 250 12.52 15.59 -0.93
C GLU A 250 12.16 17.01 -1.40
N ILE A 251 11.48 17.75 -0.54
CA ILE A 251 11.26 19.19 -0.69
C ILE A 251 12.29 19.87 0.22
N SER A 252 13.05 20.79 -0.34
CA SER A 252 13.93 21.71 0.39
C SER A 252 13.70 23.14 -0.11
N ASP A 253 14.17 24.13 0.64
CA ASP A 253 13.92 25.57 0.36
C ASP A 253 14.13 25.95 -1.12
N ASP A 254 15.13 25.38 -1.81
CA ASP A 254 15.47 25.73 -3.19
C ASP A 254 15.36 24.58 -4.20
N THR A 255 15.18 23.34 -3.75
CA THR A 255 15.21 22.17 -4.65
C THR A 255 14.18 21.11 -4.29
N ILE A 256 13.61 20.52 -5.34
CA ILE A 256 12.72 19.37 -5.25
C ILE A 256 13.38 18.21 -5.97
N ARG A 257 13.58 17.10 -5.24
CA ARG A 257 14.18 15.87 -5.75
C ARG A 257 13.17 14.74 -5.72
N ALA A 258 13.13 13.90 -6.73
CA ALA A 258 12.22 12.74 -6.77
C ALA A 258 12.90 11.50 -7.36
N SER A 259 12.57 10.34 -6.82
CA SER A 259 13.01 9.05 -7.37
C SER A 259 12.20 8.71 -8.62
N SER A 260 12.68 7.74 -9.40
CA SER A 260 11.84 7.08 -10.40
C SER A 260 10.69 6.32 -9.73
N PRO A 261 9.52 6.21 -10.38
CA PRO A 261 8.42 5.37 -9.90
C PRO A 261 8.88 3.93 -9.71
N SER A 262 8.58 3.37 -8.55
CA SER A 262 8.91 1.98 -8.21
C SER A 262 7.64 1.19 -8.00
N MET A 263 7.56 0.00 -8.60
CA MET A 263 6.42 -0.90 -8.43
C MET A 263 6.25 -1.25 -6.95
N LEU A 264 5.08 -0.93 -6.38
CA LEU A 264 4.68 -1.23 -5.01
C LEU A 264 3.83 -2.51 -4.97
N ILE A 265 2.85 -2.59 -5.86
CA ILE A 265 1.95 -3.73 -6.01
C ILE A 265 2.13 -4.27 -7.42
N SER A 266 2.46 -5.55 -7.54
CA SER A 266 2.65 -6.21 -8.83
C SER A 266 1.71 -7.40 -8.98
N ASP A 267 1.48 -7.81 -10.23
CA ASP A 267 0.94 -9.14 -10.50
C ASP A 267 1.88 -10.19 -9.86
N MET A 268 1.31 -10.98 -8.95
CA MET A 268 2.00 -11.98 -8.14
C MET A 268 2.57 -13.12 -9.00
N SER A 269 2.22 -13.18 -10.30
CA SER A 269 2.72 -14.13 -11.29
C SER A 269 4.24 -14.06 -11.53
N SER A 270 4.84 -12.87 -11.39
CA SER A 270 6.23 -12.65 -11.79
C SER A 270 7.25 -13.25 -10.82
N GLY A 271 6.85 -13.62 -9.59
CA GLY A 271 7.74 -14.04 -8.52
C GLY A 271 8.79 -12.99 -8.13
N ARG A 272 8.75 -11.80 -8.75
CA ARG A 272 9.69 -10.71 -8.53
C ARG A 272 9.16 -9.82 -7.42
N TRP A 273 10.03 -9.57 -6.46
CA TRP A 273 9.72 -8.73 -5.33
C TRP A 273 9.56 -7.26 -5.73
N PRO A 274 8.45 -6.57 -5.38
CA PRO A 274 8.24 -5.18 -5.74
C PRO A 274 9.35 -4.27 -5.19
N ALA A 275 10.01 -3.54 -6.08
CA ALA A 275 11.11 -2.63 -5.74
C ALA A 275 10.67 -1.55 -4.74
N GLY A 276 9.45 -1.05 -4.91
CA GLY A 276 8.85 -0.03 -4.05
C GLY A 276 8.71 -0.48 -2.61
N PHE A 277 8.16 -1.68 -2.40
CA PHE A 277 8.03 -2.20 -1.04
C PHE A 277 9.38 -2.55 -0.40
N ARG A 278 10.36 -3.01 -1.19
CA ARG A 278 11.75 -3.18 -0.73
C ARG A 278 12.34 -1.87 -0.21
N ALA A 279 12.15 -0.78 -0.97
CA ALA A 279 12.60 0.54 -0.57
C ALA A 279 11.89 1.03 0.69
N LEU A 280 10.57 0.86 0.79
CA LEU A 280 9.79 1.23 1.99
C LEU A 280 10.30 0.54 3.25
N CYS A 281 10.54 -0.78 3.20
CA CYS A 281 11.05 -1.52 4.37
C CYS A 281 12.38 -0.94 4.85
N GLN A 282 13.30 -0.67 3.93
CA GLN A 282 14.58 -0.05 4.28
C GLN A 282 14.37 1.35 4.84
N ILE A 283 13.65 2.22 4.15
CA ILE A 283 13.44 3.61 4.56
C ILE A 283 12.80 3.73 5.95
N LEU A 284 11.87 2.84 6.29
CA LEU A 284 11.07 2.92 7.51
C LEU A 284 11.67 2.14 8.70
N THR A 285 12.60 1.20 8.46
CA THR A 285 13.24 0.41 9.55
C THR A 285 14.75 0.52 9.59
N THR A 286 15.35 1.13 8.58
CA THR A 286 16.78 1.45 8.53
C THR A 286 16.91 2.97 8.37
N ASN A 287 17.79 3.57 9.18
CA ASN A 287 18.04 5.01 9.18
C ASN A 287 18.78 5.49 7.90
N CYS A 288 18.63 4.79 6.77
CA CYS A 288 19.32 4.99 5.50
C CYS A 288 18.90 6.29 4.77
N TRP A 289 17.64 6.71 4.95
CA TRP A 289 17.11 7.94 4.36
C TRP A 289 16.62 8.95 5.40
N GLY A 290 16.69 8.65 6.69
CA GLY A 290 16.48 9.62 7.78
C GLY A 290 17.60 10.67 7.81
N GLN A 291 17.30 11.94 8.17
CA GLN A 291 18.37 12.86 8.55
C GLN A 291 19.04 12.25 9.77
N SER A 292 20.36 12.08 9.71
CA SER A 292 21.13 11.68 10.88
C SER A 292 20.98 12.77 11.95
N LYS A 293 19.99 12.56 12.82
CA LYS A 293 19.82 13.31 14.06
C LYS A 293 20.86 12.86 15.09
N MET A 294 21.96 12.20 14.68
CA MET A 294 23.09 11.87 15.55
C MET A 294 23.67 13.09 16.25
N HIS A 295 23.55 14.29 15.68
CA HIS A 295 23.92 15.53 16.36
C HIS A 295 23.02 15.86 17.58
N ARG A 296 21.79 15.34 17.61
CA ARG A 296 20.86 15.38 18.74
C ARG A 296 20.96 14.16 19.64
N GLU A 297 21.77 13.16 19.27
CA GLU A 297 21.99 11.98 20.08
C GLU A 297 22.78 12.38 21.33
N THR A 298 22.09 12.41 22.46
CA THR A 298 22.70 12.63 23.77
C THR A 298 23.13 11.32 24.41
N TRP A 299 22.59 10.19 23.95
CA TRP A 299 22.92 8.90 24.52
C TRP A 299 24.30 8.46 24.01
N LYS A 300 25.25 8.40 24.95
CA LYS A 300 26.55 7.77 24.76
C LYS A 300 26.51 6.44 25.48
N PRO A 301 26.00 5.37 24.86
CA PRO A 301 25.93 4.08 25.53
C PRO A 301 27.34 3.63 25.90
N HIS A 302 27.62 3.57 27.19
CA HIS A 302 28.77 2.86 27.75
C HIS A 302 28.46 1.37 27.94
N LEU A 303 27.26 0.93 27.53
CA LEU A 303 26.81 -0.44 27.65
C LEU A 303 27.22 -1.25 26.41
N PRO A 304 27.78 -2.46 26.59
CA PRO A 304 28.00 -3.40 25.51
C PRO A 304 26.70 -3.77 24.76
N ALA A 305 26.85 -4.23 23.52
CA ALA A 305 25.74 -4.59 22.64
C ALA A 305 24.79 -5.61 23.25
N GLU A 306 25.38 -6.57 23.94
CA GLU A 306 24.75 -7.69 24.60
C GLU A 306 23.84 -7.23 25.74
N ILE A 307 24.23 -6.18 26.48
CA ILE A 307 23.45 -5.68 27.61
C ILE A 307 22.19 -4.96 27.13
N VAL A 308 22.28 -4.15 26.09
CA VAL A 308 21.11 -3.48 25.52
C VAL A 308 20.18 -4.50 24.87
N GLN A 309 20.73 -5.53 24.21
CA GLN A 309 19.91 -6.63 23.69
C GLN A 309 19.17 -7.37 24.82
N LEU A 310 19.84 -7.63 25.95
CA LEU A 310 19.19 -8.19 27.14
C LEU A 310 18.10 -7.27 27.68
N ILE A 311 18.33 -5.96 27.73
CA ILE A 311 17.29 -4.99 28.14
C ILE A 311 16.08 -5.11 27.22
N LEU A 312 16.29 -5.03 25.90
CA LEU A 312 15.21 -5.12 24.91
C LEU A 312 14.42 -6.44 25.00
N GLN A 313 15.08 -7.55 25.36
CA GLN A 313 14.46 -8.85 25.56
C GLN A 313 13.54 -8.95 26.79
N HIS A 314 13.80 -8.13 27.82
CA HIS A 314 13.07 -8.17 29.08
C HIS A 314 12.04 -7.04 29.23
N LEU A 315 12.05 -6.06 28.32
CA LEU A 315 11.03 -5.02 28.27
C LEU A 315 9.73 -5.56 27.67
N GLU A 316 8.60 -5.12 28.22
CA GLU A 316 7.31 -5.30 27.56
C GLU A 316 7.32 -4.62 26.18
N PRO A 317 6.57 -5.10 25.16
CA PRO A 317 6.66 -4.59 23.80
C PRO A 317 6.49 -3.06 23.69
N ARG A 318 5.60 -2.48 24.49
CA ARG A 318 5.38 -1.03 24.53
C ARG A 318 6.60 -0.28 25.06
N ASP A 319 7.23 -0.80 26.11
CA ASP A 319 8.39 -0.18 26.75
C ASP A 319 9.64 -0.37 25.89
N ALA A 320 9.75 -1.49 25.17
CA ALA A 320 10.81 -1.73 24.19
C ALA A 320 10.76 -0.71 23.05
N VAL A 321 9.56 -0.41 22.52
CA VAL A 321 9.37 0.64 21.51
C VAL A 321 9.70 2.02 22.08
N ALA A 322 9.22 2.34 23.29
CA ALA A 322 9.54 3.61 23.93
C ALA A 322 11.05 3.79 24.17
N PHE A 323 11.73 2.72 24.59
CA PHE A 323 13.18 2.69 24.76
C PHE A 323 13.91 2.87 23.42
N ALA A 324 13.46 2.19 22.36
CA ALA A 324 13.99 2.35 21.01
C ALA A 324 13.86 3.80 20.52
N GLN A 325 12.70 4.42 20.73
CA GLN A 325 12.42 5.80 20.32
C GLN A 325 13.21 6.86 21.11
N ALA A 326 13.77 6.49 22.27
CA ALA A 326 14.55 7.41 23.10
C ALA A 326 15.94 7.74 22.52
N SER A 327 16.45 6.94 21.58
CA SER A 327 17.76 7.14 20.96
C SER A 327 17.84 6.49 19.58
N PHE A 328 18.59 7.08 18.64
CA PHE A 328 18.85 6.51 17.32
C PHE A 328 19.65 5.20 17.36
N ILE A 329 20.58 5.07 18.32
CA ILE A 329 21.36 3.84 18.49
C ILE A 329 20.45 2.72 19.00
N ALA A 330 19.67 2.99 20.06
CA ALA A 330 18.65 2.10 20.61
C ALA A 330 17.64 1.66 19.55
N GLU A 331 17.14 2.57 18.70
CA GLU A 331 16.24 2.26 17.59
C GLU A 331 16.88 1.28 16.59
N LYS A 332 18.12 1.57 16.15
CA LYS A 332 18.86 0.68 15.25
C LYS A 332 19.05 -0.70 15.86
N TRP A 333 19.34 -0.77 17.16
CA TRP A 333 19.54 -2.03 17.86
C TRP A 333 18.23 -2.77 18.09
N TYR A 334 17.15 -2.06 18.38
CA TYR A 334 15.80 -2.59 18.43
C TYR A 334 15.47 -3.30 17.12
N TYR A 335 15.47 -2.60 15.98
CA TYR A 335 15.15 -3.23 14.70
C TYR A 335 16.13 -4.32 14.25
N ALA A 336 17.40 -4.25 14.68
CA ALA A 336 18.36 -5.33 14.45
C ALA A 336 18.13 -6.57 15.33
N SER A 337 17.55 -6.38 16.52
CA SER A 337 17.35 -7.42 17.53
C SER A 337 15.90 -7.85 17.72
N VAL A 338 14.94 -7.23 17.01
CA VAL A 338 13.53 -7.64 17.00
C VAL A 338 13.51 -9.14 16.80
N HIS A 339 13.10 -9.84 17.84
CA HIS A 339 12.98 -11.28 17.79
C HIS A 339 11.95 -11.59 16.71
N GLN A 340 12.45 -12.21 15.65
CA GLN A 340 11.60 -12.97 14.74
C GLN A 340 10.75 -13.90 15.63
N PHE A 341 9.44 -13.97 15.37
CA PHE A 341 8.45 -14.63 16.24
C PHE A 341 9.05 -15.82 16.99
N THR A 342 8.88 -15.90 18.31
CA THR A 342 9.57 -16.87 19.17
C THR A 342 9.66 -18.27 18.53
N GLY A 343 10.89 -18.71 18.24
CA GLY A 343 11.17 -20.00 17.59
C GLY A 343 11.22 -20.00 16.06
N LEU A 344 10.93 -18.88 15.41
CA LEU A 344 11.08 -18.68 13.96
C LEU A 344 12.36 -17.89 13.69
N VAL A 345 13.23 -18.47 12.85
CA VAL A 345 14.45 -17.80 12.37
C VAL A 345 14.48 -17.83 10.85
N VAL A 346 14.71 -16.68 10.24
CA VAL A 346 14.94 -16.45 8.82
C VAL A 346 16.30 -17.03 8.49
N GLN A 347 16.28 -18.18 7.84
CA GLN A 347 17.50 -18.90 7.44
C GLN A 347 18.10 -18.40 6.13
N SER A 348 17.29 -17.73 5.30
CA SER A 348 17.73 -17.20 4.00
C SER A 348 17.00 -15.93 3.62
N SER A 349 17.74 -15.04 2.97
CA SER A 349 17.30 -13.72 2.52
C SER A 349 17.06 -13.69 1.00
N ARG A 350 16.44 -14.74 0.44
CA ARG A 350 16.31 -14.92 -1.01
C ARG A 350 15.44 -13.85 -1.68
N LEU A 351 14.51 -13.23 -0.96
CA LEU A 351 13.66 -12.17 -1.51
C LEU A 351 14.45 -10.87 -1.69
N LEU A 352 15.38 -10.56 -0.79
CA LEU A 352 16.16 -9.32 -0.81
C LEU A 352 17.55 -9.47 -1.46
N ILE A 353 18.10 -10.69 -1.40
CA ILE A 353 19.42 -11.07 -1.91
C ILE A 353 19.22 -12.24 -2.89
N PRO A 354 18.79 -11.98 -4.13
CA PRO A 354 18.39 -13.03 -5.07
C PRO A 354 19.56 -13.89 -5.55
N CYS A 355 20.81 -13.42 -5.44
CA CYS A 355 21.97 -14.15 -5.97
C CYS A 355 22.24 -15.47 -5.24
N CYS A 356 22.32 -15.46 -3.91
CA CYS A 356 22.56 -16.67 -3.10
C CYS A 356 21.73 -16.75 -1.82
N GLY A 357 20.94 -15.70 -1.52
CA GLY A 357 20.13 -15.62 -0.31
C GLY A 357 20.91 -15.49 1.01
N LYS A 358 22.24 -15.27 0.97
CA LYS A 358 23.08 -15.12 2.16
C LYS A 358 23.37 -13.65 2.42
N ARG A 359 23.20 -13.18 3.65
CA ARG A 359 23.57 -11.81 4.05
C ARG A 359 25.08 -11.63 4.23
N SER A 360 25.76 -12.64 4.76
CA SER A 360 27.20 -12.61 5.03
C SER A 360 28.00 -12.27 3.77
N GLY A 361 28.98 -11.39 3.89
CA GLY A 361 29.88 -11.04 2.78
C GLY A 361 29.44 -9.80 1.98
N LEU A 362 28.22 -9.30 2.20
CA LEU A 362 27.75 -8.09 1.52
C LEU A 362 28.48 -6.84 1.99
N GLU A 363 29.01 -6.83 3.20
CA GLU A 363 29.81 -5.72 3.72
C GLU A 363 31.13 -5.53 2.96
N GLN A 364 31.70 -6.62 2.41
CA GLN A 364 32.97 -6.60 1.67
C GLN A 364 32.77 -6.49 0.16
N SER A 365 31.75 -7.14 -0.38
CA SER A 365 31.57 -7.31 -1.82
C SER A 365 30.12 -7.20 -2.28
N GLY A 366 29.28 -6.46 -1.54
CA GLY A 366 27.89 -6.22 -1.89
C GLY A 366 27.73 -5.06 -2.87
N VAL A 367 26.86 -5.24 -3.87
CA VAL A 367 26.36 -4.19 -4.76
C VAL A 367 24.85 -4.17 -4.75
N MET A 368 24.27 -2.97 -4.83
CA MET A 368 22.83 -2.77 -4.86
C MET A 368 22.41 -2.30 -6.26
N CYS A 369 21.36 -2.92 -6.80
CA CYS A 369 20.76 -2.47 -8.06
C CYS A 369 20.01 -1.15 -7.84
N SER A 370 20.32 -0.12 -8.62
CA SER A 370 19.66 1.20 -8.53
C SER A 370 18.19 1.21 -8.97
N VAL A 371 17.73 0.16 -9.68
CA VAL A 371 16.37 0.07 -10.21
C VAL A 371 15.47 -0.75 -9.28
N CYS A 372 15.88 -1.98 -8.95
CA CYS A 372 15.06 -2.86 -8.13
C CYS A 372 15.42 -2.84 -6.65
N TYR A 373 16.54 -2.21 -6.28
CA TYR A 373 17.07 -2.16 -4.91
C TYR A 373 17.47 -3.52 -4.31
N SER A 374 17.59 -4.57 -5.13
CA SER A 374 18.12 -5.86 -4.64
C SER A 374 19.62 -5.75 -4.37
N TRP A 375 20.07 -6.45 -3.33
CA TRP A 375 21.48 -6.60 -3.02
C TRP A 375 22.04 -7.90 -3.58
N GLN A 376 23.26 -7.86 -4.09
CA GLN A 376 23.93 -9.03 -4.65
C GLN A 376 25.41 -8.99 -4.32
N HIS A 377 26.05 -10.15 -4.19
CA HIS A 377 27.51 -10.21 -4.12
C HIS A 377 28.09 -10.05 -5.52
N THR A 378 29.16 -9.26 -5.65
CA THR A 378 29.87 -9.11 -6.92
C THR A 378 30.33 -10.44 -7.48
N GLY A 379 30.87 -11.34 -6.64
CA GLY A 379 31.29 -12.67 -7.05
C GLY A 379 30.16 -13.61 -7.51
N CYS A 380 28.89 -13.30 -7.17
CA CYS A 380 27.75 -14.05 -7.69
C CYS A 380 27.28 -13.54 -9.06
N LEU A 381 27.61 -12.30 -9.43
CA LEU A 381 27.30 -11.76 -10.76
C LEU A 381 28.09 -12.49 -11.85
N ASP A 382 29.35 -12.80 -11.57
CA ASP A 382 30.24 -13.49 -12.52
C ASP A 382 29.79 -14.93 -12.79
N GLN A 383 29.12 -15.58 -11.82
CA GLN A 383 28.60 -16.95 -11.96
C GLN A 383 27.29 -17.03 -12.74
N ALA A 384 26.51 -15.94 -12.80
CA ALA A 384 25.27 -15.88 -13.58
C ALA A 384 25.51 -15.82 -15.10
N ASN A 385 26.74 -15.52 -15.53
CA ASN A 385 27.16 -15.44 -16.94
C ASN A 385 27.84 -16.72 -17.47
N LEU A 386 27.93 -17.78 -16.66
CA LEU A 386 28.39 -19.09 -17.14
C LEU A 386 27.19 -19.83 -17.76
N PRO A 387 27.27 -20.27 -19.03
CA PRO A 387 26.20 -21.05 -19.63
C PRO A 387 26.05 -22.36 -18.86
N SER A 388 24.83 -22.61 -18.39
CA SER A 388 24.39 -23.87 -17.80
C SER A 388 24.41 -25.02 -18.80
#